data_AF-A0A964NQC4-F1
#
_entry.id   AF-A0A964NQC4-F1
#
_cell.length_a   1.000
_cell.length_b   1.000
_cell.length_c   1.000
_cell.angle_alpha   90.00
_cell.angle_beta   90.00
_cell.angle_gamma   90.00
#
_symmetry.space_group_name_H-M   'P 1'
#
loop_
_entity.id
_entity.type
_entity.pdbx_description
1 polymer ?
#
loop_
_entity_poly.entity_id
_entity_poly.type
_entity_poly.pdbx_seq_one_letter_code
_entity_poly.pdbx_strand_id
1 'polypeptide(L)'
;MIAKRVLVAAVAGVLFAAAGVAAAGNFSSDRQVDFFATGTHQFYVWCSGTNDYVATADGNNAEDAQQKLYTAAKAAGKPACWPVWQGRVAG
;
A
#
# COMPACT_ATOMS: atom_id res chain seq x y z
N MET A 1 -12.53 -44.53 11.34
CA MET A 1 -12.53 -43.68 10.13
C MET A 1 -12.77 -42.19 10.41
N ILE A 2 -13.59 -41.81 11.40
CA ILE A 2 -13.94 -40.41 11.72
C ILE A 2 -12.72 -39.60 12.23
N ALA A 3 -11.92 -40.15 13.14
CA ALA A 3 -10.75 -39.46 13.70
C ALA A 3 -9.69 -39.06 12.65
N LYS A 4 -9.48 -39.89 11.60
CA LYS A 4 -8.58 -39.57 10.49
C LYS A 4 -9.05 -38.38 9.66
N ARG A 5 -10.37 -38.22 9.48
CA ARG A 5 -10.96 -37.11 8.70
C ARG A 5 -10.90 -35.78 9.46
N VAL A 6 -11.11 -35.82 10.78
CA VAL A 6 -11.00 -34.64 11.66
C VAL A 6 -9.56 -34.14 11.72
N LEU A 7 -8.59 -35.05 11.79
CA LEU A 7 -7.17 -34.68 11.85
C LEU A 7 -6.67 -34.08 10.52
N VAL A 8 -7.13 -34.60 9.38
CA VAL A 8 -6.81 -34.01 8.06
C VAL A 8 -7.44 -32.62 7.89
N ALA A 9 -8.68 -32.42 8.35
CA ALA A 9 -9.33 -31.11 8.28
C ALA A 9 -8.64 -30.06 9.19
N ALA A 10 -8.19 -30.46 10.38
CA ALA A 10 -7.46 -29.57 11.29
C ALA A 10 -6.10 -29.16 10.72
N VAL A 11 -5.33 -30.10 10.16
CA VAL A 11 -4.03 -29.82 9.54
C VAL A 11 -4.18 -28.95 8.29
N ALA A 12 -5.18 -29.24 7.45
CA ALA A 12 -5.47 -28.41 6.29
C ALA A 12 -5.81 -26.96 6.70
N GLY A 13 -6.69 -26.78 7.69
CA GLY A 13 -7.07 -25.45 8.18
C GLY A 13 -5.88 -24.63 8.71
N VAL A 14 -4.94 -25.26 9.43
CA VAL A 14 -3.72 -24.60 9.92
C VAL A 14 -2.78 -24.20 8.78
N LEU A 15 -2.65 -25.02 7.74
CA LEU A 15 -1.82 -24.70 6.58
C LEU A 15 -2.39 -23.54 5.75
N PHE A 16 -3.71 -23.48 5.57
CA PHE A 16 -4.37 -22.36 4.90
C PHE A 16 -4.26 -21.06 5.70
N ALA A 17 -4.38 -21.12 7.02
CA ALA A 17 -4.18 -19.96 7.89
C ALA A 17 -2.73 -19.45 7.84
N ALA A 18 -1.74 -20.34 7.88
CA ALA A 18 -0.33 -19.97 7.80
C ALA A 18 0.04 -19.33 6.45
N ALA A 19 -0.48 -19.86 5.34
CA ALA A 19 -0.28 -19.27 4.01
C ALA A 19 -0.93 -17.87 3.89
N GLY A 20 -2.11 -17.68 4.49
CA GLY A 20 -2.77 -16.38 4.54
C GLY A 20 -1.99 -15.33 5.35
N VAL A 21 -1.45 -15.73 6.51
CA VAL A 21 -0.63 -14.84 7.37
C VAL A 21 0.70 -14.52 6.70
N ALA A 22 1.35 -15.50 6.04
CA ALA A 22 2.59 -15.26 5.31
C ALA A 22 2.39 -14.33 4.11
N ALA A 23 1.29 -14.47 3.36
CA ALA A 23 0.96 -13.57 2.27
C ALA A 23 0.72 -12.13 2.77
N ALA A 24 -0.09 -11.95 3.82
CA ALA A 24 -0.33 -10.64 4.42
C ALA A 24 0.95 -10.00 5.02
N GLY A 25 1.80 -10.82 5.67
CA GLY A 25 3.09 -10.39 6.18
C GLY A 25 4.06 -9.96 5.08
N ASN A 26 4.08 -10.67 3.95
CA ASN A 26 4.90 -10.32 2.79
C ASN A 26 4.41 -9.01 2.14
N PHE A 27 3.09 -8.84 1.93
CA PHE A 27 2.52 -7.59 1.42
C PHE A 27 2.72 -6.39 2.36
N SER A 28 2.74 -6.61 3.68
CA SER A 28 3.03 -5.58 4.68
C SER A 28 4.51 -5.22 4.73
N SER A 29 5.39 -6.23 4.71
CA SER A 29 6.83 -6.04 4.85
C SER A 29 7.43 -5.39 3.61
N ASP A 30 7.11 -5.88 2.42
CA ASP A 30 7.63 -5.32 1.16
C ASP A 30 7.18 -3.86 0.98
N ARG A 31 5.92 -3.55 1.30
CA ARG A 31 5.42 -2.16 1.31
C ARG A 31 6.08 -1.30 2.38
N GLN A 32 6.46 -1.85 3.53
CA GLN A 32 7.14 -1.07 4.55
C GLN A 32 8.55 -0.67 4.09
N VAL A 33 9.29 -1.56 3.42
CA VAL A 33 10.61 -1.22 2.86
C VAL A 33 10.47 -0.18 1.75
N ASP A 34 9.50 -0.37 0.85
CA ASP A 34 9.22 0.57 -0.25
C ASP A 34 8.74 1.94 0.23
N PHE A 35 8.09 2.00 1.40
CA PHE A 35 7.64 3.26 1.98
C PHE A 35 8.82 4.14 2.41
N PHE A 36 9.88 3.54 2.99
CA PHE A 36 11.06 4.28 3.45
C PHE A 36 12.18 4.39 2.39
N ALA A 37 12.07 3.67 1.28
CA ALA A 37 13.06 3.70 0.22
C ALA A 37 13.02 5.02 -0.57
N THR A 38 14.17 5.55 -0.95
CA THR A 38 14.28 6.70 -1.86
C THR A 38 13.87 6.33 -3.28
N GLY A 39 13.19 7.23 -3.97
CA GLY A 39 12.89 7.10 -5.40
C GLY A 39 11.52 7.69 -5.76
N THR A 40 10.96 7.20 -6.86
CA THR A 40 9.65 7.63 -7.33
C THR A 40 8.54 6.85 -6.63
N HIS A 41 7.66 7.55 -5.93
CA HIS A 41 6.49 6.97 -5.28
C HIS A 41 5.22 7.33 -6.04
N GLN A 42 4.30 6.38 -6.15
CA GLN A 42 2.99 6.58 -6.76
C GLN A 42 1.93 6.87 -5.68
N PHE A 43 1.05 7.82 -6.00
CA PHE A 43 -0.04 8.26 -5.16
C PHE A 43 -1.34 8.29 -5.95
N TYR A 44 -2.41 7.84 -5.30
CA TYR A 44 -3.77 8.14 -5.70
C TYR A 44 -4.17 9.44 -5.03
N VAL A 45 -4.42 10.48 -5.80
CA VAL A 45 -4.87 11.77 -5.29
C VAL A 45 -6.38 11.80 -5.34
N TRP A 46 -6.98 11.66 -4.17
CA TRP A 46 -8.41 11.80 -3.99
C TRP A 46 -8.76 13.27 -3.79
N CYS A 47 -9.67 13.81 -4.60
CA CYS A 47 -10.03 15.22 -4.59
C CYS A 47 -11.54 15.38 -4.43
N SER A 48 -11.99 15.91 -3.30
CA SER A 48 -13.41 16.25 -3.16
C SER A 48 -13.76 17.45 -4.05
N GLY A 49 -14.75 17.28 -4.93
CA GLY A 49 -15.23 18.31 -5.85
C GLY A 49 -14.51 18.42 -7.20
N THR A 50 -13.48 17.61 -7.45
CA THR A 50 -12.87 17.45 -8.79
C THR A 50 -12.62 15.98 -9.10
N ASN A 51 -12.11 15.66 -10.28
CA ASN A 51 -11.71 14.29 -10.59
C ASN A 51 -10.49 13.88 -9.77
N ASP A 52 -10.53 12.65 -9.27
CA ASP A 52 -9.38 11.97 -8.71
C ASP A 52 -8.35 11.67 -9.82
N TYR A 53 -7.08 11.55 -9.45
CA TYR A 53 -6.02 11.25 -10.41
C TYR A 53 -4.87 10.50 -9.75
N VAL A 54 -4.05 9.84 -10.57
CA VAL A 54 -2.80 9.22 -10.12
C VAL A 54 -1.66 10.18 -10.42
N ALA A 55 -0.77 10.37 -9.45
CA ALA A 55 0.43 11.17 -9.60
C ALA A 55 1.63 10.43 -9.01
N THR A 56 2.80 10.72 -9.54
CA THR A 56 4.07 10.25 -9.00
C THR A 56 4.89 11.42 -8.50
N ALA A 57 5.66 11.21 -7.45
CA ALA A 57 6.62 12.17 -6.97
C ALA A 57 7.88 11.48 -6.45
N ASP A 58 9.02 12.13 -6.68
CA ASP A 58 10.29 11.68 -6.14
C ASP A 58 10.45 12.15 -4.70
N GLY A 59 10.94 11.26 -3.84
CA GLY A 59 11.23 11.57 -2.45
C GLY A 59 12.32 10.71 -1.86
N ASN A 60 12.87 11.17 -0.74
CA ASN A 60 13.76 10.36 0.08
C ASN A 60 13.01 9.16 0.69
N ASN A 61 11.70 9.29 0.84
CA ASN A 61 10.73 8.28 1.25
C ASN A 61 9.33 8.69 0.75
N ALA A 62 8.33 7.85 1.02
CA ALA A 62 6.94 8.09 0.64
C ALA A 62 6.34 9.34 1.31
N GLU A 63 6.71 9.67 2.54
CA GLU A 63 6.19 10.86 3.26
C GLU A 63 6.68 12.16 2.62
N ASP A 64 7.98 12.24 2.27
CA ASP A 64 8.56 13.38 1.55
C ASP A 64 7.90 13.56 0.17
N ALA A 65 7.72 12.47 -0.57
CA ALA A 65 7.03 12.49 -1.86
C ALA A 65 5.54 12.89 -1.71
N GLN A 66 4.86 12.40 -0.67
CA GLN A 66 3.48 12.76 -0.36
C GLN A 66 3.34 14.25 -0.02
N GLN A 67 4.25 14.77 0.81
CA GLN A 67 4.26 16.17 1.22
C GLN A 67 4.46 17.09 0.02
N LYS A 68 5.31 16.73 -0.94
CA LYS A 68 5.50 17.47 -2.20
C LYS A 68 4.20 17.56 -2.99
N LEU A 69 3.51 16.43 -3.20
CA LEU A 69 2.22 16.42 -3.91
C LEU A 69 1.14 17.17 -3.16
N TYR A 70 1.09 17.03 -1.84
CA TYR A 70 0.14 17.74 -0.99
C TYR A 70 0.33 19.26 -1.11
N THR A 71 1.55 19.74 -0.92
CA THR A 71 1.89 21.18 -1.04
C THR A 71 1.59 21.70 -2.44
N ALA A 72 1.95 20.94 -3.49
CA ALA A 72 1.65 21.32 -4.87
C ALA A 72 0.15 21.42 -5.14
N ALA A 73 -0.66 20.48 -4.63
CA ALA A 73 -2.12 20.53 -4.76
C ALA A 73 -2.72 21.75 -4.03
N LYS A 74 -2.22 22.09 -2.83
CA LYS A 74 -2.67 23.30 -2.12
C LYS A 74 -2.28 24.58 -2.87
N ALA A 75 -1.05 24.66 -3.38
CA ALA A 75 -0.57 25.78 -4.17
C ALA A 75 -1.38 25.96 -5.48
N ALA A 76 -1.87 24.86 -6.06
CA ALA A 76 -2.74 24.85 -7.24
C ALA A 76 -4.22 25.17 -6.91
N GLY A 77 -4.54 25.61 -5.69
CA GLY A 77 -5.90 25.95 -5.29
C GLY A 77 -6.82 24.74 -5.13
N LYS A 78 -6.26 23.55 -4.86
CA LYS A 78 -7.02 22.31 -4.62
C LYS A 78 -6.95 21.89 -3.14
N PRO A 79 -7.60 22.63 -2.23
CA PRO A 79 -7.55 22.36 -0.79
C PRO A 79 -8.22 21.04 -0.41
N ALA A 80 -9.04 20.48 -1.28
CA ALA A 80 -9.76 19.24 -1.07
C ALA A 80 -9.06 17.99 -1.64
N CYS A 81 -7.84 18.13 -2.17
CA CYS A 81 -7.04 17.00 -2.66
C CYS A 81 -6.12 16.42 -1.58
N TRP A 82 -6.07 15.09 -1.54
CA TRP A 82 -5.33 14.27 -0.59
C TRP A 82 -4.59 13.14 -1.33
N PRO A 83 -3.26 13.19 -1.42
CA PRO A 83 -2.47 12.10 -1.98
C PRO A 83 -2.42 10.92 -1.00
N VAL A 84 -2.74 9.72 -1.47
CA VAL A 84 -2.71 8.46 -0.72
C VAL A 84 -1.68 7.55 -1.38
N TRP A 85 -0.66 7.14 -0.62
CA TRP A 85 0.43 6.32 -1.13
C TRP A 85 -0.05 4.96 -1.62
N GLN A 86 0.35 4.58 -2.84
CA GLN A 86 -0.02 3.31 -3.47
C GLN A 86 1.14 2.32 -3.56
N GLY A 87 2.37 2.81 -3.52
CA GLY A 87 3.57 2.00 -3.67
C GLY A 87 4.73 2.83 -4.21
N ARG A 88 5.92 2.22 -4.22
CA ARG A 88 7.06 2.75 -4.96
C ARG A 88 6.98 2.24 -6.41
N VAL A 89 7.30 3.09 -7.37
CA VAL A 89 7.38 2.67 -8.77
C VAL A 89 8.75 2.01 -8.95
N ALA A 90 8.77 0.74 -9.33
CA ALA A 90 10.00 0.07 -9.71
C ALA A 90 10.55 0.76 -10.97
N GLY A 91 11.80 1.24 -10.88
CA GLY A 91 12.53 1.82 -12.02
C GLY A 91 13.08 0.76 -12.95
#